data_AF-A0A2K8N8V1-F1
#
_entry.id   AF-A0A2K8N8V1-F1
#
_cell.length_a   1.000
_cell.length_b   1.000
_cell.length_c   1.000
_cell.angle_alpha   90.00
_cell.angle_beta   90.00
_cell.angle_gamma   90.00
#
_symmetry.space_group_name_H-M   'P 1'
#
loop_
_entity.id
_entity.type
_entity.pdbx_description
1 polymer ?
#
loop_
_entity_poly.entity_id
_entity_poly.type
_entity_poly.pdbx_seq_one_letter_code
_entity_poly.pdbx_strand_id
1 'polypeptide(L)'
;MDFCCGMTMVASLQNVYAEGPVFIHDVPVLTCPTCNRWHIAPAVSSDFAMIAHNCATDGLREANFRELVGEDRVKEVLDMYPPDERVLLDRRYIPDQVDALLDLINLARATGDDTWEEELKTRLKAITDTPIMRTPD
;
A
#
# COMPACT_ATOMS: atom_id res chain seq x y z
N MET A 1 -5.39 9.57 12.59
CA MET A 1 -5.10 8.86 13.85
C MET A 1 -3.96 7.95 13.51
N ASP A 2 -2.82 8.08 14.17
CA ASP A 2 -1.57 7.57 13.58
C ASP A 2 -1.20 6.18 14.12
N PHE A 3 -2.17 5.52 14.76
CA PHE A 3 -2.05 4.23 15.41
C PHE A 3 -3.24 3.34 15.04
N CYS A 4 -2.94 2.08 14.73
CA CYS A 4 -3.94 1.05 14.44
C CYS A 4 -3.43 -0.32 14.91
N CYS A 5 -4.31 -1.18 15.43
CA CYS A 5 -3.95 -2.52 15.93
C CYS A 5 -2.81 -2.54 16.98
N GLY A 6 -2.61 -1.45 17.72
CA GLY A 6 -1.56 -1.34 18.74
C GLY A 6 -0.17 -0.98 18.21
N MET A 7 -0.04 -0.63 16.92
CA MET A 7 1.22 -0.17 16.32
C MET A 7 1.06 1.16 15.58
N THR A 8 2.17 1.88 15.41
CA THR A 8 2.24 3.07 14.57
C THR A 8 2.02 2.69 13.11
N MET A 9 1.24 3.50 12.39
CA MET A 9 1.01 3.31 10.96
C MET A 9 2.22 3.79 10.16
N VAL A 10 2.42 3.22 8.96
CA VAL A 10 3.52 3.56 8.06
C VAL A 10 3.04 4.49 6.94
N ALA A 11 3.89 5.41 6.50
CA ALA A 11 3.58 6.32 5.40
C ALA A 11 4.04 5.78 4.05
N SER A 12 3.21 5.97 3.02
CA SER A 12 3.52 5.69 1.61
C SER A 12 2.73 6.63 0.69
N LEU A 13 3.14 6.71 -0.58
CA LEU A 13 2.37 7.38 -1.63
C LEU A 13 1.45 6.37 -2.30
N GLN A 14 0.18 6.73 -2.46
CA GLN A 14 -0.81 5.92 -3.15
C GLN A 14 -1.69 6.77 -4.07
N ASN A 15 -2.25 6.13 -5.09
CA ASN A 15 -3.27 6.74 -5.94
C ASN A 15 -4.65 6.48 -5.33
N VAL A 16 -5.45 7.53 -5.17
CA VAL A 16 -6.71 7.50 -4.41
C VAL A 16 -7.86 8.04 -5.26
N TYR A 17 -9.01 7.36 -5.21
CA TYR A 17 -10.26 7.91 -5.72
C TYR A 17 -10.90 8.81 -4.66
N ALA A 18 -11.17 10.05 -5.01
CA ALA A 18 -11.94 10.96 -4.17
C ALA A 18 -13.46 10.70 -4.32
N GLU A 19 -14.29 11.41 -3.55
CA GLU A 19 -15.75 11.36 -3.72
C GLU A 19 -16.13 11.88 -5.12
N GLY A 20 -16.48 10.96 -6.03
CA GLY A 20 -16.79 11.26 -7.43
C GLY A 20 -15.87 10.52 -8.41
N PRO A 21 -15.71 11.01 -9.66
CA PRO A 21 -14.86 10.37 -10.67
C PRO A 21 -13.39 10.82 -10.63
N VAL A 22 -12.96 11.57 -9.61
CA VAL A 22 -11.63 12.17 -9.54
C VAL A 22 -10.62 11.17 -9.00
N PHE A 23 -9.59 10.89 -9.80
CA PHE A 23 -8.46 10.04 -9.44
C PHE A 23 -7.25 10.93 -9.14
N ILE A 24 -6.71 10.81 -7.92
CA ILE A 24 -5.60 11.66 -7.46
C ILE A 24 -4.37 10.79 -7.21
N HIS A 25 -3.27 11.11 -7.88
CA HIS A 25 -2.00 10.41 -7.80
C HIS A 25 -1.12 10.93 -6.66
N ASP A 26 -0.19 10.08 -6.21
CA ASP A 26 0.88 10.43 -5.27
C ASP A 26 0.38 11.08 -3.96
N VAL A 27 -0.71 10.56 -3.41
CA VAL A 27 -1.30 11.04 -2.15
C VAL A 27 -0.61 10.37 -0.97
N PRO A 28 -0.08 11.14 0.01
CA PRO A 28 0.43 10.57 1.25
C PRO A 28 -0.69 9.90 2.06
N VAL A 29 -0.52 8.61 2.31
CA VAL A 29 -1.45 7.81 3.12
C VAL A 29 -0.72 7.13 4.27
N LEU A 30 -1.45 6.91 5.36
CA LEU A 30 -1.03 6.04 6.45
C LEU A 30 -1.69 4.68 6.29
N THR A 31 -0.91 3.62 6.37
CA THR A 31 -1.38 2.22 6.28
C THR A 31 -1.02 1.45 7.54
N CYS A 32 -1.98 0.70 8.07
CA CYS A 32 -1.72 -0.22 9.17
C CYS A 32 -1.03 -1.48 8.62
N PRO A 33 0.19 -1.82 9.07
CA PRO A 33 0.88 -3.01 8.59
C PRO A 33 0.17 -4.31 8.96
N THR A 34 -0.69 -4.32 9.98
CA THR A 34 -1.34 -5.54 10.49
C THR A 34 -2.66 -5.86 9.75
N CYS A 35 -3.53 -4.86 9.59
CA CYS A 35 -4.87 -5.06 9.05
C CYS A 35 -5.10 -4.39 7.69
N ASN A 36 -4.08 -3.72 7.13
CA ASN A 36 -4.10 -2.98 5.88
C ASN A 36 -5.16 -1.87 5.80
N ARG A 37 -5.73 -1.47 6.95
CA ARG A 37 -6.57 -0.28 7.01
C ARG A 37 -5.71 0.95 6.71
N TRP A 38 -6.20 1.80 5.83
CA TRP A 38 -5.49 3.00 5.44
C TRP A 38 -6.39 4.23 5.52
N HIS A 39 -5.77 5.40 5.60
CA HIS A 39 -6.42 6.68 5.43
C HIS A 39 -5.41 7.72 4.92
N ILE A 40 -5.91 8.82 4.38
CA ILE A 40 -5.09 9.96 3.97
C ILE A 40 -4.35 10.53 5.19
N ALA A 41 -3.07 10.84 5.04
CA ALA A 41 -2.27 11.36 6.15
C ALA A 41 -2.92 12.66 6.70
N PRO A 42 -3.11 12.80 8.02
CA PRO A 42 -3.87 13.93 8.58
C PRO A 42 -3.32 15.30 8.17
N ALA A 43 -2.00 15.40 8.05
CA ALA A 43 -1.28 16.63 7.68
C ALA A 43 -1.61 17.18 6.28
N VAL A 44 -2.19 16.36 5.39
CA VAL A 44 -2.58 16.72 4.01
C VAL A 44 -4.07 16.51 3.73
N SER A 45 -4.84 16.15 4.76
CA SER A 45 -6.27 15.86 4.62
C SER A 45 -7.07 17.06 4.07
N SER A 46 -6.74 18.28 4.50
CA SER A 46 -7.35 19.51 4.01
C SER A 46 -6.98 19.80 2.56
N ASP A 47 -5.71 19.62 2.20
CA ASP A 47 -5.21 19.85 0.85
C ASP A 47 -5.87 18.88 -0.13
N PHE A 48 -5.96 17.61 0.26
CA PHE A 48 -6.63 16.59 -0.53
C PHE A 48 -8.10 16.92 -0.76
N ALA A 49 -8.83 17.30 0.29
CA ALA A 49 -10.25 17.66 0.17
C ALA A 49 -10.46 18.86 -0.74
N MET A 50 -9.58 19.87 -0.66
CA MET A 50 -9.61 21.05 -1.53
C MET A 50 -9.33 20.67 -2.99
N ILE A 51 -8.31 19.87 -3.25
CA ILE A 51 -7.96 19.42 -4.61
C ILE A 51 -9.09 18.59 -5.20
N ALA A 52 -9.65 17.66 -4.44
CA ALA A 52 -10.79 16.84 -4.88
C ALA A 52 -12.00 17.71 -5.25
N HIS A 53 -12.31 18.71 -4.42
CA HIS A 53 -13.40 19.65 -4.68
C HIS A 53 -13.15 20.46 -5.96
N ASN A 54 -11.96 21.07 -6.09
CA ASN A 54 -11.60 21.87 -7.26
C ASN A 54 -11.66 21.04 -8.55
N CYS A 55 -11.11 19.82 -8.54
CA CYS A 55 -11.16 18.93 -9.70
C CYS A 55 -12.60 18.58 -10.09
N ALA A 56 -13.45 18.29 -9.11
CA ALA A 56 -14.86 18.00 -9.35
C ALA A 56 -15.60 19.20 -9.95
N THR A 57 -15.33 20.41 -9.45
CA THR A 57 -15.92 21.66 -9.96
C THR A 57 -15.44 21.99 -11.37
N ASP A 58 -14.16 21.77 -11.66
CA ASP A 58 -13.54 22.07 -12.96
C ASP A 58 -13.77 20.95 -14.00
N GLY A 59 -14.40 19.84 -13.60
CA GLY A 59 -14.67 18.69 -14.48
C GLY A 59 -13.43 17.86 -14.79
N LEU A 60 -12.36 18.01 -14.01
CA LEU A 60 -11.13 17.23 -14.13
C LEU A 60 -11.32 15.85 -13.49
N ARG A 61 -10.84 14.81 -14.17
CA ARG A 61 -10.95 13.42 -13.70
C ARG A 61 -9.67 12.88 -13.09
N GLU A 62 -8.56 13.59 -13.27
CA GLU A 62 -7.23 13.14 -12.89
C GLU A 62 -6.42 14.34 -12.39
N ALA A 63 -5.67 14.14 -11.30
CA ALA A 63 -4.77 15.15 -10.73
C ALA A 63 -3.58 14.48 -10.04
N ASN A 64 -2.45 15.17 -9.95
CA ASN A 64 -1.30 14.71 -9.18
C ASN A 64 -1.16 15.55 -7.92
N PHE A 65 -1.27 14.93 -6.74
CA PHE A 65 -1.20 15.62 -5.46
C PHE A 65 0.17 16.27 -5.23
N ARG A 66 1.24 15.55 -5.56
CA ARG A 66 2.63 16.00 -5.39
C ARG A 66 2.95 17.21 -6.26
N GLU A 67 2.42 17.26 -7.48
CA GLU A 67 2.59 18.42 -8.36
C GLU A 67 1.86 19.66 -7.84
N LEU A 68 0.67 19.48 -7.27
CA LEU A 68 -0.18 20.60 -6.80
C LEU A 68 0.28 21.18 -5.46
N VAL A 69 0.79 20.33 -4.56
CA VAL A 69 1.18 20.73 -3.20
C VAL A 69 2.69 20.96 -3.07
N GLY A 70 3.47 20.43 -3.99
CA GLY A 70 4.93 20.55 -4.02
C GLY A 70 5.64 19.35 -3.38
N GLU A 71 6.78 18.98 -3.97
CA GLU A 71 7.57 17.82 -3.55
C GLU A 71 8.09 17.94 -2.11
N ASP A 72 8.58 19.12 -1.72
CA ASP A 72 9.08 19.37 -0.36
C ASP A 72 8.01 19.10 0.70
N ARG A 73 6.78 19.53 0.43
CA ARG A 73 5.66 19.34 1.36
C ARG A 73 5.25 17.88 1.47
N VAL A 74 5.24 17.15 0.36
CA VAL A 74 5.01 15.70 0.37
C VAL A 74 6.10 14.99 1.18
N LYS A 75 7.36 15.37 0.98
CA LYS A 75 8.49 14.79 1.70
C LYS A 75 8.42 15.07 3.20
N GLU A 76 8.13 16.30 3.60
CA GLU A 76 7.89 16.66 5.01
C GLU A 76 6.84 15.76 5.66
N VAL A 77 5.78 15.43 4.92
CA VAL A 77 4.69 14.58 5.42
C VAL A 77 5.12 13.13 5.56
N LEU A 78 5.87 12.61 4.60
CA LEU A 78 6.41 11.25 4.68
C LEU A 78 7.42 11.10 5.83
N ASP A 79 8.28 12.10 6.04
CA ASP A 79 9.32 12.10 7.07
C ASP A 79 8.76 12.19 8.52
N MET A 80 7.48 12.56 8.69
CA MET A 80 6.80 12.53 9.99
C MET A 80 6.48 11.12 10.50
N TYR A 81 6.53 10.11 9.62
CA TYR A 81 6.09 8.76 9.92
C TYR A 81 7.17 7.74 9.57
N PRO A 82 7.16 6.56 10.21
CA PRO A 82 8.03 5.47 9.79
C PRO A 82 7.76 5.14 8.31
N PRO A 83 8.81 4.98 7.48
CA PRO A 83 8.63 4.55 6.11
C PRO A 83 8.05 3.13 6.09
N ASP A 84 7.23 2.82 5.08
CA ASP A 84 6.84 1.45 4.85
C ASP A 84 8.04 0.65 4.34
N GLU A 85 8.73 -0.04 5.25
CA GLU A 85 9.84 -0.92 4.90
C GLU A 85 9.41 -2.01 3.91
N ARG A 86 8.13 -2.37 3.81
CA ARG A 86 7.65 -3.33 2.80
C ARG A 86 7.80 -2.78 1.40
N VAL A 87 7.59 -1.49 1.18
CA VAL A 87 7.81 -0.83 -0.12
C VAL A 87 9.30 -0.79 -0.47
N LEU A 88 10.16 -0.65 0.54
CA LEU A 88 11.63 -0.68 0.37
C LEU A 88 12.17 -2.12 0.19
N LEU A 89 11.53 -3.11 0.81
CA LEU A 89 11.91 -4.52 0.83
C LEU A 89 11.18 -5.37 -0.22
N ASP A 90 10.17 -4.81 -0.92
CA ASP A 90 9.23 -5.54 -1.79
C ASP A 90 9.93 -6.35 -2.90
N ARG A 91 11.12 -5.91 -3.32
CA ARG A 91 11.91 -6.65 -4.32
C ARG A 91 12.61 -7.91 -3.79
N ARG A 92 12.82 -8.04 -2.48
CA ARG A 92 13.54 -9.19 -1.87
C ARG A 92 12.63 -10.07 -1.03
N TYR A 93 11.66 -9.47 -0.35
CA TYR A 93 10.82 -10.20 0.61
C TYR A 93 9.81 -11.14 -0.04
N ILE A 94 9.26 -10.78 -1.21
CA ILE A 94 8.36 -11.67 -1.95
C ILE A 94 9.11 -12.95 -2.42
N PRO A 95 10.29 -12.86 -3.06
CA PRO A 95 11.10 -14.05 -3.35
C PRO A 95 11.36 -14.93 -2.12
N ASP A 96 11.80 -14.35 -1.00
CA ASP A 96 12.12 -15.11 0.22
C ASP A 96 10.88 -15.81 0.81
N GLN A 97 9.71 -15.15 0.77
CA GLN A 97 8.45 -15.76 1.20
C GLN A 97 7.97 -16.87 0.27
N VAL A 98 8.16 -16.70 -1.05
CA VAL A 98 7.83 -17.72 -2.05
C VAL A 98 8.71 -18.95 -1.84
N ASP A 99 10.02 -18.76 -1.68
CA ASP A 99 10.97 -19.85 -1.46
C ASP A 99 10.64 -20.63 -0.18
N ALA A 100 10.38 -19.92 0.93
CA ALA A 100 9.98 -20.56 2.19
C ALA A 100 8.65 -21.34 2.09
N LEU A 101 7.67 -20.83 1.33
CA LEU A 101 6.41 -21.54 1.09
C LEU A 101 6.62 -22.79 0.22
N LEU A 102 7.47 -22.73 -0.80
CA LEU A 102 7.79 -23.88 -1.64
C LEU A 102 8.49 -24.99 -0.83
N ASP A 103 9.39 -24.61 0.09
CA ASP A 103 10.04 -25.55 1.01
C ASP A 103 9.03 -26.24 1.93
N LEU A 104 8.09 -25.49 2.50
CA LEU A 104 7.03 -26.05 3.35
C LEU A 104 6.08 -26.97 2.56
N ILE A 105 5.77 -26.63 1.31
CA ILE A 105 4.96 -27.48 0.44
C ILE A 105 5.69 -28.81 0.17
N ASN A 106 7.01 -28.77 -0.06
CA ASN A 106 7.81 -29.97 -0.25
C ASN A 106 7.83 -30.83 1.03
N LEU A 107 7.90 -30.20 2.20
CA LEU A 107 7.81 -30.89 3.48
C LEU A 107 6.44 -31.53 3.69
N ALA A 108 5.35 -30.81 3.41
CA ALA A 108 3.97 -31.33 3.49
C ALA A 108 3.77 -32.56 2.59
N ARG A 109 4.28 -32.50 1.35
CA ARG A 109 4.30 -33.64 0.42
C ARG A 109 5.10 -34.82 0.94
N ALA A 110 6.27 -34.57 1.54
CA ALA A 110 7.10 -35.62 2.11
C ALA A 110 6.44 -36.32 3.31
N THR A 111 5.61 -35.60 4.06
CA THR A 111 4.85 -36.14 5.20
C THR A 111 3.49 -36.74 4.80
N GLY A 112 3.04 -36.54 3.56
CA GLY A 112 1.73 -37.01 3.07
C GLY A 112 0.55 -36.25 3.66
N ASP A 113 0.75 -34.98 4.06
CA ASP A 113 -0.30 -34.14 4.62
C ASP A 113 -0.92 -33.26 3.51
N ASP A 114 -1.88 -33.85 2.81
CA ASP A 114 -2.58 -33.20 1.69
C ASP A 114 -3.36 -31.95 2.14
N THR A 115 -3.84 -31.92 3.38
CA THR A 115 -4.59 -30.77 3.91
C THR A 115 -3.66 -29.59 4.08
N TRP A 116 -2.49 -29.83 4.68
CA TRP A 116 -1.48 -28.81 4.88
C TRP A 116 -0.89 -28.33 3.55
N GLU A 117 -0.69 -29.23 2.59
CA GLU A 117 -0.25 -28.87 1.24
C GLU A 117 -1.23 -27.89 0.56
N GLU A 118 -2.53 -28.17 0.59
CA GLU A 118 -3.55 -27.30 -0.04
C GLU A 118 -3.68 -25.93 0.63
N GLU A 119 -3.54 -25.88 1.96
CA GLU A 119 -3.47 -24.60 2.69
C GLU A 119 -2.27 -23.76 2.25
N LEU A 120 -1.10 -24.37 2.11
CA LEU A 120 0.13 -23.69 1.68
C LEU A 120 0.04 -23.22 0.22
N LYS A 121 -0.54 -24.03 -0.69
CA LYS A 121 -0.82 -23.62 -2.08
C LYS A 121 -1.74 -22.42 -2.15
N THR A 122 -2.78 -22.40 -1.32
CA THR A 122 -3.73 -21.27 -1.26
C THR A 122 -3.03 -19.98 -0.82
N ARG A 123 -2.14 -20.07 0.17
CA ARG A 123 -1.32 -18.92 0.63
C ARG A 123 -0.32 -18.44 -0.42
N LEU A 124 0.37 -19.37 -1.09
CA LEU A 124 1.29 -19.05 -2.17
C LEU A 124 0.58 -18.31 -3.30
N LYS A 125 -0.64 -18.75 -3.66
CA LYS A 125 -1.47 -18.06 -4.65
C LYS A 125 -1.83 -16.64 -4.22
N ALA A 126 -2.21 -16.43 -2.96
CA ALA A 126 -2.53 -15.09 -2.46
C ALA A 126 -1.35 -14.11 -2.57
N ILE A 127 -0.12 -14.57 -2.28
CA ILE A 127 1.09 -13.73 -2.35
C ILE A 127 1.47 -13.43 -3.81
N THR A 128 1.28 -14.39 -4.71
CA THR A 128 1.64 -14.24 -6.14
C THR A 128 0.58 -13.52 -6.98
N ASP A 129 -0.70 -13.61 -6.62
CA ASP A 129 -1.82 -12.89 -7.26
C ASP A 129 -1.97 -11.44 -6.74
N THR A 130 -1.26 -11.07 -5.66
CA THR A 130 -1.27 -9.68 -5.19
C THR A 130 -0.55 -8.83 -6.25
N PRO A 131 -1.23 -7.86 -6.89
CA PRO A 131 -0.58 -7.02 -7.89
C PRO A 131 0.52 -6.23 -7.20
N ILE A 132 1.77 -6.59 -7.48
CA ILE A 132 2.93 -5.76 -7.17
C ILE A 132 2.63 -4.43 -7.85
N MET A 133 2.37 -3.37 -7.06
CA MET A 133 2.17 -2.03 -7.60
C MET A 133 3.45 -1.65 -8.36
N ARG A 134 3.42 -1.85 -9.68
CA ARG A 134 4.46 -1.37 -10.58
C ARG A 134 4.39 0.16 -10.53
N THR A 135 5.42 0.78 -9.97
CA THR A 135 5.72 2.17 -10.28
C THR A 135 5.95 2.28 -11.79
N PRO A 136 5.32 3.23 -12.51
CA PRO A 136 5.66 3.49 -13.90
C PRO A 136 7.11 4.01 -13.98
N ASP A 137 7.82 3.52 -14.99
CA ASP A 137 9.19 3.92 -15.35
C ASP A 137 9.29 5.42 -15.70
#